data_AF-A0A2M8LAX3-F1
#
_entry.id   AF-A0A2M8LAX3-F1
#
_cell.length_a   1.000
_cell.length_b   1.000
_cell.length_c   1.000
_cell.angle_alpha   90.00
_cell.angle_beta   90.00
_cell.angle_gamma   90.00
#
_symmetry.space_group_name_H-M   'P 1'
#
loop_
_entity.id
_entity.type
_entity.pdbx_description
1 polymer ?
#
loop_
_entity_poly.entity_id
_entity_poly.type
_entity_poly.pdbx_seq_one_letter_code
_entity_poly.pdbx_strand_id
1 'polypeptide(L)'
;EYLKYLFAYIHLNPVKLIEPEWKESGIKNKNTASSFLNEYSYSSYFDYSENGNRPEGKIINKESFPEYFLTQQDFSTMIDDWLSFQ
;
A
#
# COMPACT_ATOMS: atom_id res chain seq x y z
N GLU A 1 -14.87 1.41 10.03
CA GLU A 1 -13.42 1.43 9.74
C GLU A 1 -12.76 0.06 9.53
N TYR A 2 -13.45 -1.08 9.73
CA TYR A 2 -12.87 -2.43 9.62
C TYR A 2 -12.05 -2.70 8.33
N LEU A 3 -12.55 -2.22 7.18
CA LEU A 3 -11.91 -2.43 5.88
C LEU A 3 -10.64 -1.59 5.68
N LYS A 4 -10.43 -0.49 6.41
CA LYS A 4 -9.23 0.37 6.30
C LYS A 4 -7.96 -0.40 6.64
N TYR A 5 -8.00 -1.13 7.75
CA TYR A 5 -6.91 -1.98 8.21
C TYR A 5 -6.59 -3.09 7.21
N LEU A 6 -7.61 -3.78 6.73
CA LEU A 6 -7.45 -4.86 5.75
C LEU A 6 -6.83 -4.35 4.45
N PHE A 7 -7.25 -3.17 3.99
CA PHE A 7 -6.75 -2.55 2.78
C PHE A 7 -5.26 -2.21 2.87
N ALA A 8 -4.83 -1.57 3.95
CA ALA A 8 -3.41 -1.32 4.20
C ALA A 8 -2.62 -2.64 4.27
N TYR A 9 -3.14 -3.62 5.00
CA TYR A 9 -2.46 -4.90 5.19
C TYR A 9 -2.26 -5.69 3.89
N ILE A 10 -3.26 -5.68 2.99
CA ILE A 10 -3.12 -6.26 1.64
C ILE A 10 -1.95 -5.60 0.89
N HIS A 11 -1.89 -4.27 0.95
CA HIS A 11 -0.87 -3.47 0.27
C HIS A 11 0.53 -3.60 0.89
N LEU A 12 0.64 -3.84 2.19
CA LEU A 12 1.91 -4.02 2.91
C LEU A 12 2.43 -5.46 2.89
N ASN A 13 1.58 -6.46 2.62
CA ASN A 13 1.99 -7.86 2.59
C ASN A 13 3.23 -8.16 1.73
N PRO A 14 3.42 -7.55 0.53
CA PRO A 14 4.63 -7.75 -0.27
C PRO A 14 5.93 -7.39 0.45
N VAL A 15 5.92 -6.48 1.44
CA VAL A 15 7.12 -6.14 2.24
C VAL A 15 7.75 -7.38 2.87
N LYS A 16 6.97 -8.43 3.15
CA LYS A 16 7.48 -9.72 3.66
C LYS A 16 8.56 -10.36 2.76
N LEU A 17 8.61 -10.02 1.48
CA LEU A 17 9.59 -10.54 0.54
C LEU A 17 10.99 -9.93 0.76
N ILE A 18 11.07 -8.73 1.34
CA ILE A 18 12.33 -8.01 1.60
C ILE A 18 12.65 -7.88 3.10
N GLU A 19 11.61 -7.84 3.95
CA GLU A 19 11.71 -7.78 5.40
C GLU A 19 10.74 -8.82 6.01
N PRO A 20 11.11 -10.10 6.11
CA PRO A 20 10.19 -11.18 6.49
C PRO A 20 9.52 -11.04 7.87
N GLU A 21 10.18 -10.35 8.80
CA GLU A 21 9.77 -10.14 10.20
C GLU A 21 9.14 -8.75 10.44
N TRP A 22 8.72 -8.05 9.37
CA TRP A 22 8.22 -6.67 9.48
C TRP A 22 6.98 -6.53 10.38
N LYS A 23 6.22 -7.60 10.57
CA LYS A 23 4.99 -7.60 11.39
C LYS A 23 5.32 -7.64 12.87
N GLU A 24 6.40 -8.32 13.23
CA GLU A 24 6.84 -8.51 14.61
C GLU A 24 7.82 -7.42 15.04
N SER A 25 8.68 -6.96 14.13
CA SER A 25 9.78 -6.02 14.42
C SER A 25 9.55 -4.61 13.87
N GLY A 26 8.42 -4.38 13.21
CA GLY A 26 8.18 -3.17 12.42
C GLY A 26 9.03 -3.12 11.15
N ILE A 27 8.82 -2.08 10.36
CA ILE A 27 9.59 -1.83 9.13
C ILE A 27 10.86 -1.05 9.47
N LYS A 28 12.02 -1.63 9.15
CA LYS A 28 13.32 -1.05 9.51
C LYS A 28 13.67 0.14 8.63
N ASN A 29 13.42 0.03 7.32
CA ASN A 29 13.67 1.11 6.37
C ASN A 29 12.43 1.41 5.51
N LYS A 30 11.71 2.46 5.90
CA LYS A 30 10.48 2.91 5.22
C LYS A 30 10.71 3.25 3.74
N ASN A 31 11.85 3.86 3.41
CA ASN A 31 12.15 4.25 2.03
C ASN A 31 12.36 3.02 1.15
N THR A 32 13.06 2.00 1.66
CA THR A 32 13.25 0.72 0.96
C THR A 32 11.91 0.00 0.80
N ALA A 33 11.10 -0.07 1.86
CA ALA A 33 9.77 -0.69 1.79
C ALA A 33 8.84 0.02 0.79
N SER A 34 8.76 1.35 0.84
CA SER A 34 7.94 2.14 -0.08
C SER A 34 8.40 2.03 -1.54
N SER A 35 9.72 2.04 -1.78
CA SER A 35 10.27 1.85 -3.13
C SER A 35 9.93 0.45 -3.67
N PHE A 36 10.10 -0.59 -2.84
CA PHE A 36 9.73 -1.95 -3.21
C PHE A 36 8.24 -2.10 -3.51
N LEU A 37 7.37 -1.50 -2.68
CA LEU A 37 5.92 -1.55 -2.89
C LEU A 37 5.49 -0.87 -4.19
N ASN A 38 6.15 0.22 -4.59
CA ASN A 38 5.91 0.89 -5.87
C ASN A 38 6.35 0.05 -7.08
N GLU A 39 7.43 -0.73 -6.95
CA GLU A 39 7.98 -1.55 -8.04
C GLU A 39 7.34 -2.94 -8.13
N TYR A 40 6.65 -3.40 -7.07
CA TYR A 40 6.08 -4.74 -7.01
C TYR A 40 4.84 -4.89 -7.90
N SER A 41 5.04 -5.43 -9.10
CA SER A 41 4.04 -5.54 -10.16
C SER A 41 2.80 -6.36 -9.80
N TYR A 42 2.89 -7.27 -8.82
CA TYR A 42 1.80 -8.16 -8.43
C TYR A 42 0.91 -7.61 -7.30
N SER A 43 0.99 -6.31 -7.04
CA SER A 43 0.09 -5.58 -6.12
C SER A 43 -0.58 -4.43 -6.84
N SER A 44 -1.78 -4.05 -6.40
CA SER A 44 -2.45 -2.82 -6.84
C SER A 44 -1.86 -1.56 -6.22
N TYR A 45 -0.86 -1.67 -5.33
CA TYR A 45 -0.23 -0.53 -4.65
C TYR A 45 0.14 0.59 -5.62
N PHE A 46 0.83 0.23 -6.70
CA PHE A 46 1.24 1.17 -7.74
C PHE A 46 0.05 1.89 -8.37
N ASP A 47 -1.09 1.21 -8.58
CA ASP A 47 -2.27 1.84 -9.17
C ASP A 47 -2.87 2.93 -8.27
N TYR A 48 -2.60 2.91 -6.96
CA TYR A 48 -3.03 3.95 -6.02
C TYR A 48 -1.95 5.04 -5.78
N SER A 49 -0.71 4.85 -6.23
CA SER A 49 0.39 5.80 -6.05
C SER A 49 0.40 6.92 -7.12
N GLU A 50 1.19 7.99 -6.89
CA GLU A 50 1.25 9.20 -7.75
C GLU A 50 1.42 8.90 -9.23
N ASN A 51 2.16 7.85 -9.55
CA ASN A 51 2.49 7.48 -10.92
C ASN A 51 1.70 6.28 -11.44
N GLY A 52 0.61 5.91 -10.76
CA GLY A 52 -0.21 4.73 -11.02
C GLY A 52 -0.90 4.72 -12.39
N ASN A 53 -0.13 4.47 -13.43
CA ASN A 53 -0.59 4.40 -14.81
C ASN A 53 0.07 3.22 -15.52
N ARG A 54 -0.62 2.08 -15.49
CA ARG A 54 -0.23 0.85 -16.19
C ARG A 54 -1.45 0.17 -16.80
N PRO A 55 -1.28 -0.70 -17.81
CA PRO A 55 -2.40 -1.41 -18.43
C PRO A 55 -3.30 -2.16 -17.43
N GLU A 56 -2.71 -2.76 -16.39
CA GLU A 56 -3.39 -3.52 -15.34
C GLU A 56 -4.31 -2.64 -14.48
N GLY A 57 -4.08 -1.32 -14.40
CA GLY A 57 -4.95 -0.41 -13.67
C GLY A 57 -6.40 -0.40 -14.19
N LYS A 58 -6.63 -0.82 -15.43
CA LYS A 58 -7.97 -0.90 -16.06
C LYS A 58 -8.89 -1.96 -15.44
N ILE A 59 -8.35 -2.94 -14.72
CA ILE A 59 -9.15 -3.96 -14.02
C ILE A 59 -9.42 -3.61 -12.56
N ILE A 60 -8.94 -2.46 -12.07
CA ILE A 60 -9.13 -1.99 -10.69
C ILE A 60 -10.33 -1.05 -10.63
N ASN A 61 -11.34 -1.40 -9.83
CA ASN A 61 -12.49 -0.53 -9.57
C ASN A 61 -12.26 0.28 -8.29
N LYS A 62 -11.74 1.49 -8.44
CA LYS A 62 -11.50 2.41 -7.31
C LYS A 62 -12.80 3.01 -6.74
N GLU A 63 -13.84 3.13 -7.55
CA GLU A 63 -15.12 3.75 -7.19
C GLU A 63 -15.97 2.88 -6.25
N SER A 64 -15.79 1.55 -6.30
CA SER A 64 -16.50 0.61 -5.42
C SER A 64 -15.96 0.60 -3.99
N PHE A 65 -14.87 1.33 -3.74
CA PHE A 65 -14.23 1.34 -2.43
C PHE A 65 -14.89 2.36 -1.50
N PRO A 66 -14.95 2.08 -0.18
CA PRO A 66 -15.62 2.99 0.76
C PRO A 66 -15.05 4.41 0.76
N GLU A 67 -15.91 5.40 1.04
CA GLU A 67 -15.66 6.84 0.94
C GLU A 67 -14.54 7.41 1.84
N TYR A 68 -13.81 6.60 2.60
CA TYR A 68 -12.62 7.06 3.33
C TYR A 68 -11.32 6.97 2.50
N PHE A 69 -11.42 6.65 1.20
CA PHE A 69 -10.31 6.63 0.24
C PHE A 69 -10.68 7.35 -1.06
N LEU A 70 -10.96 8.64 -0.95
CA LEU A 70 -11.41 9.45 -2.10
C LEU A 70 -10.23 9.98 -2.89
N THR A 71 -9.08 10.13 -2.25
CA THR A 71 -7.91 10.75 -2.85
C THR A 71 -6.65 9.88 -2.73
N GLN A 72 -5.71 10.15 -3.61
CA GLN A 72 -4.35 9.64 -3.53
C GLN A 72 -3.65 10.01 -2.23
N GLN A 73 -3.93 11.21 -1.71
CA GLN A 73 -3.37 11.67 -0.44
C GLN A 73 -3.86 10.79 0.72
N ASP A 74 -5.14 10.38 0.71
CA ASP A 74 -5.70 9.51 1.74
C ASP A 74 -5.00 8.14 1.75
N PHE A 75 -4.71 7.60 0.56
CA PHE A 75 -3.95 6.36 0.41
C PHE A 75 -2.51 6.50 0.93
N SER A 76 -1.77 7.51 0.47
CA SER A 76 -0.38 7.73 0.88
C SER A 76 -0.28 7.91 2.38
N THR A 77 -1.13 8.76 2.97
CA THR A 77 -1.14 9.04 4.41
C THR A 77 -1.38 7.77 5.21
N MET A 78 -2.36 6.95 4.81
CA MET A 78 -2.63 5.68 5.47
C MET A 78 -1.40 4.75 5.41
N ILE A 79 -0.82 4.55 4.23
CA ILE A 79 0.34 3.66 4.10
C ILE A 79 1.50 4.19 4.93
N ASP A 80 1.77 5.49 4.88
CA ASP A 80 2.85 6.12 5.65
C ASP A 80 2.64 5.97 7.16
N ASP A 81 1.40 6.05 7.65
CA ASP A 81 1.08 5.76 9.06
C ASP A 81 1.50 4.34 9.44
N TRP A 82 1.21 3.34 8.58
CA TRP A 82 1.60 1.95 8.83
C TRP A 82 3.09 1.69 8.66
N LEU A 83 3.74 2.29 7.67
CA LEU A 83 5.19 2.25 7.51
C LEU A 83 5.89 2.89 8.72
N SER A 84 5.19 3.80 9.40
CA SER A 84 5.67 4.52 10.58
C SER A 84 5.31 3.92 11.91
N PHE A 85 4.45 2.91 11.92
CA PHE A 85 4.01 2.24 13.14
C PHE A 85 5.18 1.44 13.76
N GLN A 86 5.44 1.68 15.05
CA GLN A 86 6.45 0.97 15.85
C GLN A 86 5.78 0.08 16.88
#